data_AF-A0A8T7CWG2-F1
#
_entry.id   AF-A0A8T7CWG2-F1
#
_cell.length_a   1.000
_cell.length_b   1.000
_cell.length_c   1.000
_cell.angle_alpha   90.00
_cell.angle_beta   90.00
_cell.angle_gamma   90.00
#
_symmetry.space_group_name_H-M   'P 1'
#
loop_
_entity.id
_entity.type
_entity.pdbx_description
1 polymer ?
#
loop_
_entity_poly.entity_id
_entity_poly.type
_entity_poly.pdbx_seq_one_letter_code
_entity_poly.pdbx_strand_id
1 'polypeptide(L)'
;MNGLILLLLISALIWFWLDSRRAHEFGVGLCRHLCEKHAVILLDETVILDKLKLRRNSTGRMVFERTYRFEYSDNIALRQHGSLVILGLVPVEISIGGQRTLL
;
A
#
# COMPACT_ATOMS: atom_id res chain seq x y z
N MET A 1 -37.61 -4.44 -8.13
CA MET A 1 -36.61 -5.02 -7.19
C MET A 1 -35.18 -5.00 -7.75
N ASN A 2 -34.97 -5.02 -9.08
CA ASN A 2 -33.61 -5.07 -9.67
C ASN A 2 -32.82 -3.77 -9.60
N GLY A 3 -33.48 -2.61 -9.67
CA GLY A 3 -32.80 -1.31 -9.65
C GLY A 3 -32.08 -1.01 -8.34
N LEU A 4 -32.63 -1.46 -7.21
CA LEU A 4 -32.00 -1.29 -5.89
C LEU A 4 -30.72 -2.11 -5.78
N ILE A 5 -30.73 -3.34 -6.28
CA ILE A 5 -29.57 -4.24 -6.29
C ILE A 5 -28.44 -3.64 -7.15
N LEU A 6 -28.79 -3.11 -8.33
CA LEU A 6 -27.82 -2.45 -9.21
C LEU A 6 -27.19 -1.23 -8.53
N LEU A 7 -28.00 -0.41 -7.84
CA LEU A 7 -27.53 0.78 -7.14
C LEU A 7 -26.60 0.42 -5.97
N LEU A 8 -26.92 -0.63 -5.22
CA LEU A 8 -26.04 -1.17 -4.16
C LEU A 8 -24.71 -1.67 -4.72
N LEU A 9 -24.74 -2.39 -5.86
CA LEU A 9 -23.53 -2.88 -6.54
C LEU A 9 -22.63 -1.73 -6.99
N ILE A 10 -23.20 -0.71 -7.63
CA ILE A 10 -22.46 0.48 -8.08
C ILE A 10 -21.88 1.23 -6.89
N SER A 11 -22.67 1.44 -5.83
CA SER A 11 -22.21 2.06 -4.60
C SER A 11 -21.04 1.32 -3.97
N ALA A 12 -21.12 -0.02 -3.89
CA ALA A 12 -20.05 -0.86 -3.35
C ALA A 12 -18.79 -0.77 -4.21
N LEU A 13 -18.93 -0.74 -5.54
CA LEU A 13 -17.80 -0.61 -6.46
C LEU A 13 -17.12 0.76 -6.33
N ILE A 14 -17.90 1.85 -6.26
CA ILE A 14 -17.37 3.20 -6.04
C ILE A 14 -16.66 3.27 -4.68
N TRP A 15 -17.26 2.72 -3.63
CA TRP A 15 -16.66 2.70 -2.30
C TRP A 15 -15.34 1.93 -2.29
N PHE A 16 -15.31 0.74 -2.91
CA PHE A 16 -14.09 -0.04 -3.06
C PHE A 16 -13.03 0.68 -3.88
N TRP A 17 -13.43 1.38 -4.94
CA TRP A 17 -12.52 2.16 -5.77
C TRP A 17 -11.91 3.34 -5.00
N LEU A 18 -12.73 4.08 -4.25
CA LEU A 18 -12.27 5.17 -3.38
C LEU A 18 -11.34 4.67 -2.27
N ASP A 19 -11.66 3.55 -1.63
CA ASP A 19 -10.81 2.93 -0.61
C ASP A 19 -9.45 2.50 -1.19
N SER A 20 -9.46 1.89 -2.37
CA SER A 20 -8.23 1.51 -3.09
C SER A 20 -7.36 2.72 -3.45
N ARG A 21 -7.97 3.81 -3.95
CA ARG A 21 -7.28 5.06 -4.28
C ARG A 21 -6.66 5.70 -3.05
N ARG A 22 -7.41 5.82 -1.94
CA ARG A 22 -6.90 6.36 -0.68
C ARG A 22 -5.72 5.56 -0.13
N ALA A 23 -5.82 4.23 -0.16
CA ALA A 23 -4.74 3.36 0.30
C ALA A 23 -3.49 3.47 -0.59
N HIS A 24 -3.67 3.61 -1.90
CA HIS A 24 -2.56 3.83 -2.84
C HIS A 24 -1.88 5.18 -2.62
N GLU A 25 -2.63 6.28 -2.52
CA GLU A 25 -2.11 7.62 -2.24
C GLU A 25 -1.36 7.66 -0.90
N PHE A 26 -1.94 7.05 0.14
CA PHE A 26 -1.29 6.92 1.45
C PHE A 26 0.00 6.08 1.36
N GLY A 27 -0.03 4.97 0.63
CA GLY A 27 1.15 4.12 0.42
C GLY A 27 2.28 4.85 -0.32
N VAL A 28 1.96 5.60 -1.37
CA VAL A 28 2.94 6.42 -2.12
C VAL A 28 3.55 7.49 -1.22
N GLY A 29 2.72 8.24 -0.49
CA GLY A 29 3.20 9.27 0.43
C GLY A 29 4.11 8.69 1.52
N LEU A 30 3.77 7.52 2.05
CA LEU A 30 4.57 6.86 3.06
C LEU A 30 5.89 6.30 2.49
N CYS A 31 5.86 5.67 1.32
CA CYS A 31 7.07 5.23 0.63
C CYS A 31 8.03 6.39 0.41
N ARG A 32 7.53 7.54 -0.07
CA ARG A 32 8.32 8.75 -0.27
C ARG A 32 8.95 9.24 1.03
N HIS A 33 8.15 9.36 2.09
CA HIS A 33 8.65 9.77 3.41
C HIS A 33 9.73 8.83 3.95
N LEU A 34 9.59 7.52 3.71
CA LEU A 34 10.54 6.51 4.17
C LEU A 34 11.82 6.49 3.33
N CYS A 35 11.73 6.72 2.02
CA CYS A 35 12.91 6.92 1.17
C CYS A 35 13.71 8.16 1.61
N GLU A 36 13.03 9.28 1.87
CA GLU A 36 13.65 10.50 2.41
C GLU A 36 14.35 10.22 3.75
N LYS A 37 13.71 9.47 4.66
CA LYS A 37 14.31 9.09 5.95
C LYS A 37 15.57 8.25 5.83
N HIS A 38 15.67 7.40 4.79
CA HIS A 38 16.84 6.54 4.55
C HIS A 38 17.85 7.16 3.58
N ALA A 39 17.66 8.43 3.18
CA ALA A 39 18.51 9.12 2.21
C ALA A 39 18.67 8.39 0.86
N VAL A 40 17.66 7.60 0.46
CA VAL A 40 17.64 6.88 -0.83
C VAL A 40 16.64 7.50 -1.80
N ILE A 41 16.89 7.34 -3.10
CA ILE A 41 16.02 7.88 -4.16
C ILE A 41 15.03 6.80 -4.59
N LEU A 42 13.74 7.13 -4.53
CA LEU A 42 12.69 6.30 -5.11
C LEU A 42 12.77 6.39 -6.64
N LEU A 43 13.01 5.27 -7.31
CA LEU A 43 13.37 5.25 -8.73
C LEU A 43 12.15 5.28 -9.64
N ASP A 44 11.12 4.56 -9.21
CA ASP A 44 9.84 4.49 -9.87
C ASP A 44 8.82 4.99 -8.86
N GLU A 45 8.32 6.23 -9.02
CA GLU A 45 7.13 6.71 -8.28
C GLU A 45 5.92 5.76 -8.42
N THR A 46 6.04 4.76 -9.29
CA THR A 46 5.21 3.56 -9.41
C THR A 46 5.33 2.62 -8.20
N VAL A 47 4.61 2.95 -7.12
CA VAL A 47 4.32 1.99 -6.04
C VAL A 47 3.26 0.99 -6.54
N ILE A 48 3.68 -0.27 -6.77
CA ILE A 48 2.83 -1.31 -7.35
C ILE A 48 2.20 -2.13 -6.24
N LEU A 49 0.90 -2.38 -6.33
CA LEU A 49 0.21 -3.34 -5.46
C LEU A 49 0.63 -4.77 -5.85
N ASP A 50 1.43 -5.43 -4.99
CA ASP A 50 1.92 -6.80 -5.18
C ASP A 50 0.89 -7.83 -4.71
N LYS A 51 0.27 -7.59 -3.54
CA LYS A 51 -0.72 -8.52 -2.95
C LYS A 51 -1.83 -7.76 -2.26
N LEU A 52 -3.05 -8.30 -2.40
CA LEU A 52 -4.24 -7.87 -1.66
C LEU A 52 -4.82 -9.08 -0.93
N LYS A 53 -4.94 -9.00 0.39
CA LYS A 53 -5.53 -10.04 1.23
C LYS A 53 -6.52 -9.42 2.20
N LEU A 54 -7.47 -10.21 2.69
CA LEU A 54 -8.35 -9.80 3.77
C LEU A 54 -7.82 -10.40 5.07
N ARG A 55 -7.45 -9.56 6.04
CA ARG A 55 -6.96 -9.99 7.35
C ARG A 55 -7.74 -9.31 8.46
N ARG A 56 -7.77 -9.91 9.65
CA ARG A 56 -8.26 -9.24 10.84
C ARG A 56 -7.16 -8.36 11.42
N ASN A 57 -7.50 -7.11 11.72
CA ASN A 57 -6.62 -6.23 12.49
C ASN A 57 -6.62 -6.61 13.98
N SER A 58 -5.77 -5.96 14.77
CA SER A 58 -5.69 -6.13 16.22
C SER A 58 -7.02 -5.84 16.95
N THR A 59 -7.91 -5.04 16.35
CA THR A 59 -9.24 -4.75 16.87
C THR A 59 -10.32 -5.74 16.42
N GLY A 60 -9.94 -6.84 15.76
CA GLY A 60 -10.86 -7.89 15.29
C GLY A 60 -11.71 -7.54 14.06
N ARG A 61 -11.49 -6.37 13.42
CA ARG A 61 -12.20 -5.96 12.20
C ARG A 61 -11.52 -6.55 10.97
N MET A 62 -12.34 -6.97 10.00
CA MET A 62 -11.85 -7.41 8.68
C MET A 62 -11.39 -6.18 7.90
N VAL A 63 -10.10 -6.18 7.53
CA VAL A 63 -9.46 -5.08 6.79
C VAL A 63 -8.63 -5.64 5.65
N PHE A 64 -8.41 -4.81 4.63
CA PHE A 64 -7.58 -5.18 3.49
C PHE A 64 -6.09 -5.01 3.84
N GLU A 65 -5.35 -6.11 3.87
CA GLU A 65 -3.89 -6.12 3.86
C GLU A 65 -3.41 -5.93 2.42
N ARG A 66 -2.65 -4.87 2.20
CA ARG A 66 -2.09 -4.47 0.91
C ARG A 66 -0.58 -4.47 1.01
N THR A 67 0.06 -5.33 0.23
CA THR A 67 1.51 -5.31 0.07
C THR A 67 1.82 -4.52 -1.17
N TYR A 68 2.54 -3.42 -0.99
CA TYR A 68 3.09 -2.60 -2.05
C TYR A 68 4.57 -2.92 -2.24
N ARG A 69 5.02 -2.95 -3.48
CA ARG A 69 6.43 -3.10 -3.85
C ARG A 69 6.88 -1.85 -4.57
N PHE A 70 8.09 -1.40 -4.28
CA PHE A 70 8.68 -0.22 -4.90
C PHE A 70 10.17 -0.43 -5.16
N GLU A 71 10.71 0.32 -6.09
CA GLU A 71 12.13 0.30 -6.43
C GLU A 71 12.81 1.57 -5.92
N TYR A 72 13.97 1.41 -5.29
CA TYR A 72 14.80 2.51 -4.84
C TYR A 72 16.25 2.26 -5.21
N SER A 73 17.04 3.33 -5.24
CA SER A 73 18.46 3.27 -5.54
C SER A 73 19.21 4.18 -4.59
N ASP A 74 20.30 3.65 -4.03
CA ASP A 74 21.25 4.41 -3.21
C ASP A 74 22.31 5.11 -4.08
N ASN A 75 22.52 4.60 -5.31
CA ASN A 75 23.44 5.16 -6.29
C ASN A 75 22.95 4.87 -7.73
N ILE A 76 23.53 5.47 -8.76
CA ILE A 76 23.06 5.41 -10.16
C ILE A 76 23.02 3.97 -10.74
N ALA A 77 23.73 3.02 -10.13
CA ALA A 77 23.93 1.68 -10.70
C ALA A 77 23.20 0.51 -9.99
N LEU A 78 22.77 0.66 -8.73
CA LEU A 78 22.26 -0.47 -7.94
C LEU A 78 20.79 -0.33 -7.56
N ARG A 79 19.91 -0.89 -8.39
CA ARG A 79 18.48 -1.00 -8.12
C ARG A 79 18.22 -1.99 -7.00
N GLN A 80 17.50 -1.54 -5.99
CA GLN A 80 17.05 -2.36 -4.88
C GLN A 80 15.53 -2.31 -4.80
N HIS A 81 14.94 -3.38 -4.25
CA HIS A 81 13.50 -3.49 -4.11
C HIS A 81 13.13 -3.37 -2.64
N GLY A 82 12.10 -2.57 -2.37
CA GLY A 82 11.48 -2.41 -1.06
C GLY A 82 10.06 -2.93 -1.07
N SER A 83 9.53 -3.25 0.10
CA SER A 83 8.12 -3.61 0.27
C SER A 83 7.51 -2.90 1.45
N LEU A 84 6.28 -2.43 1.29
CA LEU A 84 5.48 -1.78 2.32
C LEU A 84 4.17 -2.58 2.49
N VAL A 85 3.87 -3.02 3.70
CA VAL A 85 2.61 -3.67 4.04
C VAL A 85 1.74 -2.69 4.79
N ILE A 86 0.52 -2.50 4.28
CA ILE A 86 -0.51 -1.63 4.85
C ILE A 86 -1.72 -2.48 5.19
N LEU A 87 -2.23 -2.33 6.40
CA LEU A 87 -3.42 -2.97 6.89
C LEU A 87 -4.56 -1.93 6.98
N GLY A 88 -5.47 -1.95 6.02
CA GLY A 88 -6.46 -0.89 5.81
C GLY A 88 -5.79 0.39 5.34
N LEU A 89 -5.64 1.35 6.26
CA LEU A 89 -4.93 2.64 6.08
C LEU A 89 -3.78 2.80 7.08
N VAL A 90 -3.39 1.72 7.77
CA VAL A 90 -2.32 1.74 8.78
C VAL A 90 -1.13 0.95 8.25
N PRO A 91 0.07 1.52 8.16
CA PRO A 91 1.24 0.77 7.76
C PRO A 91 1.70 -0.13 8.90
N VAL A 92 2.04 -1.37 8.61
CA VAL A 92 2.38 -2.38 9.64
C VAL A 92 3.78 -2.95 9.49
N GLU A 93 4.31 -2.97 8.27
CA GLU A 93 5.66 -3.48 8.01
C GLU A 93 6.27 -2.74 6.83
N ILE A 94 7.56 -2.44 6.92
CA ILE A 94 8.36 -2.00 5.79
C ILE A 94 9.67 -2.80 5.71
N SER A 95 10.08 -3.12 4.49
CA SER A 95 11.36 -3.74 4.17
C SER A 95 12.16 -2.85 3.22
N ILE A 96 13.31 -2.35 3.68
CA ILE A 96 14.30 -1.59 2.89
C ILE A 96 15.70 -2.14 3.26
N GLY A 97 16.57 -2.35 2.28
CA GLY A 97 17.95 -2.81 2.48
C GLY A 97 18.09 -4.18 3.15
N GLY A 98 17.06 -5.04 3.05
CA GLY A 98 16.97 -6.30 3.79
C GLY A 98 16.60 -6.15 5.28
N GLN A 99 16.44 -4.93 5.79
CA GLN A 99 15.94 -4.67 7.13
C GLN A 99 14.42 -4.55 7.12
N ARG A 100 13.77 -5.38 7.95
CA ARG A 100 12.33 -5.32 8.19
C ARG A 100 12.05 -4.51 9.45
N THR A 101 11.31 -3.42 9.31
CA THR A 101 10.87 -2.59 10.43
C THR A 101 9.35 -2.71 10.56
N LEU A 102 8.90 -3.12 11.73
CA LEU A 102 7.48 -3.06 12.09
C LEU A 102 7.18 -1.65 12.61
N LEU A 103 6.09 -1.07 12.11
CA LEU A 103 5.65 0.29 12.43
C LEU A 103 4.63 0.31 13.56
#